data_AF-A0A8S1W101-F1
#
_entry.id   AF-A0A8S1W101-F1
#
_cell.length_a   1.000
_cell.length_b   1.000
_cell.length_c   1.000
_cell.angle_alpha   90.00
_cell.angle_beta   90.00
_cell.angle_gamma   90.00
#
_symmetry.space_group_name_H-M   'P 1'
#
loop_
_entity.id
_entity.type
_entity.pdbx_description
1 polymer ?
#
loop_
_entity_poly.entity_id
_entity_poly.type
_entity_poly.pdbx_seq_one_letter_code
_entity_poly.pdbx_strand_id
1 'polypeptide(L)'
;MKFIPDNVIQAYKEMGYGEVNIRKCWELAKGDQNKFDSYLIDGYQEPPSGQMQIIPQPDIRVQQANGFEQFNINYYQQFQQSNCYYRPSGLRRKDQYVGLANIGNTCSINSILQYCHQIPQLFRLSIECQNGEKDIFQKFILHIQRLFLQLTASNLEYVNPQDALNNMCWDAQEKQYIGVQQDIVEIFNLILNKFDKSIRRLHLQNLMETNIQRVELFGNQQMNGLFQIVFLNDNNQREYHPNLVATLNHRNIRTFLLNEFTNKILELPKLLRISVNRINFRNRSIIKLNDEFIIDNSLNLELCIYNNNNINKKEEISILQNKINELQKDIQILKQQHSCLVGVLKTYEEDGSFTYVIEQLKIRIDVNLNKQKIKEEEYRKQQSIINQYQASSQFQYRIHSIVIHFGSAWEGHNYIYIYNFFLEKWMKYNDISVSLVSEHQVQNDSKTYGQLVTYVNQEMIPLLKAHYQFIQTIGNTVVQQPNRDLSKMAELNYIPQNVLASVTQKNLENCRNQAR
;
A
#
# COMPACT_ATOMS: atom_id res chain seq x y z
N MET A 1 -17.19 -18.59 24.48
CA MET A 1 -16.14 -17.62 24.09
C MET A 1 -15.31 -17.30 25.34
N LYS A 2 -13.98 -17.33 25.26
CA LYS A 2 -13.15 -16.84 26.37
C LYS A 2 -13.32 -15.32 26.44
N PHE A 3 -13.71 -14.80 27.59
CA PHE A 3 -13.84 -13.36 27.83
C PHE A 3 -12.49 -12.68 27.56
N ILE A 4 -12.47 -11.67 26.69
CA ILE A 4 -11.28 -10.84 26.50
C ILE A 4 -11.24 -9.82 27.65
N PRO A 5 -10.11 -9.67 28.35
CA PRO A 5 -10.01 -8.67 29.41
C PRO A 5 -10.21 -7.25 28.87
N ASP A 6 -10.97 -6.41 29.59
CA ASP A 6 -11.29 -5.04 29.13
C ASP A 6 -10.03 -4.16 28.99
N ASN A 7 -9.01 -4.40 29.83
CA ASN A 7 -7.70 -3.74 29.71
C ASN A 7 -6.97 -4.12 28.42
N VAL A 8 -7.16 -5.34 27.91
CA VAL A 8 -6.61 -5.77 26.60
C VAL A 8 -7.35 -5.01 25.50
N ILE A 9 -8.69 -5.03 25.48
CA ILE A 9 -9.45 -4.26 24.47
C ILE A 9 -9.03 -2.80 24.45
N GLN A 10 -8.94 -2.17 25.63
CA GLN A 10 -8.59 -0.78 25.76
C GLN A 10 -7.16 -0.50 25.24
N ALA A 11 -6.19 -1.34 25.59
CA ALA A 11 -4.81 -1.19 25.12
C ALA A 11 -4.69 -1.27 23.59
N TYR A 12 -5.37 -2.22 22.93
CA TYR A 12 -5.29 -2.32 21.47
C TYR A 12 -6.15 -1.29 20.73
N LYS A 13 -7.24 -0.81 21.35
CA LYS A 13 -7.97 0.37 20.85
C LYS A 13 -7.09 1.61 20.87
N GLU A 14 -6.31 1.80 21.93
CA GLU A 14 -5.33 2.89 22.04
C GLU A 14 -4.21 2.77 20.98
N MET A 15 -3.87 1.55 20.56
CA MET A 15 -2.96 1.29 19.44
C MET A 15 -3.61 1.46 18.05
N GLY A 16 -4.91 1.76 18.01
CA GLY A 16 -5.66 2.04 16.79
C GLY A 16 -6.31 0.84 16.11
N TYR A 17 -6.43 -0.29 16.80
CA TYR A 17 -7.19 -1.43 16.30
C TYR A 17 -8.68 -1.28 16.68
N GLY A 18 -9.57 -1.45 15.70
CA GLY A 18 -11.01 -1.45 15.95
C GLY A 18 -11.45 -2.60 16.87
N GLU A 19 -12.41 -2.35 17.76
CA GLU A 19 -12.86 -3.31 18.77
C GLU A 19 -13.30 -4.65 18.17
N VAL A 20 -13.99 -4.58 17.04
CA VAL A 20 -14.46 -5.75 16.30
C VAL A 20 -13.28 -6.61 15.85
N ASN A 21 -12.18 -5.99 15.40
CA ASN A 21 -10.99 -6.72 14.97
C ASN A 21 -10.25 -7.34 16.16
N ILE A 22 -10.14 -6.60 17.27
CA ILE A 22 -9.56 -7.08 18.52
C ILE A 22 -10.31 -8.32 19.01
N ARG A 23 -11.64 -8.23 19.12
CA ARG A 23 -12.48 -9.35 19.57
C ARG A 23 -12.36 -10.55 18.62
N LYS A 24 -12.38 -10.32 17.31
CA LYS A 24 -12.22 -11.38 16.30
C LYS A 24 -10.87 -12.08 16.40
N CYS A 25 -9.77 -11.34 16.50
CA CYS A 25 -8.43 -11.93 16.62
C CYS A 25 -8.27 -12.69 17.93
N TRP A 26 -8.86 -12.22 19.03
CA TRP A 26 -8.81 -12.90 20.32
C TRP A 26 -9.56 -14.24 20.32
N GLU A 27 -10.72 -14.27 19.65
CA GLU A 27 -11.48 -15.49 19.44
C GLU A 27 -10.70 -16.51 18.61
N LEU A 28 -10.08 -16.07 17.51
CA LEU A 28 -9.25 -16.92 16.65
C LEU A 28 -8.03 -17.46 17.38
N ALA A 29 -7.42 -16.63 18.25
CA ALA A 29 -6.29 -17.02 19.08
C ALA A 29 -6.66 -17.97 20.22
N LYS A 30 -7.96 -18.17 20.50
CA LYS A 30 -8.46 -19.00 21.62
C LYS A 30 -7.83 -18.61 22.97
N GLY A 31 -7.54 -17.31 23.14
CA GLY A 31 -6.89 -16.74 24.33
C GLY A 31 -5.38 -16.99 24.45
N ASP A 32 -4.70 -17.38 23.38
CA ASP A 32 -3.23 -17.41 23.28
C ASP A 32 -2.72 -16.01 22.90
N GLN A 33 -1.97 -15.38 23.81
CA GLN A 33 -1.49 -14.00 23.62
C GLN A 33 -0.57 -13.85 22.41
N ASN A 34 0.34 -14.80 22.17
CA ASN A 34 1.29 -14.73 21.06
C ASN A 34 0.58 -14.90 19.70
N LYS A 35 -0.43 -15.77 19.63
CA LYS A 35 -1.27 -15.91 18.44
C LYS A 35 -2.15 -14.69 18.23
N PHE A 36 -2.70 -14.13 19.31
CA PHE A 36 -3.51 -12.92 19.25
C PHE A 36 -2.70 -11.75 18.70
N ASP A 37 -1.49 -11.53 19.23
CA ASP A 37 -0.56 -10.52 18.76
C ASP A 37 -0.18 -10.73 17.30
N SER A 38 0.13 -11.97 16.91
CA SER A 38 0.42 -12.30 15.50
C SER A 38 -0.79 -12.09 14.60
N TYR A 39 -2.01 -12.43 15.02
CA TYR A 39 -3.21 -12.20 14.19
C TYR A 39 -3.55 -10.72 14.03
N LEU A 40 -3.29 -9.92 15.06
CA LEU A 40 -3.54 -8.48 15.03
C LEU A 40 -2.46 -7.74 14.21
N ILE A 41 -1.19 -8.12 14.37
CA ILE A 41 -0.02 -7.48 13.74
C ILE A 41 0.26 -8.06 12.35
N ASP A 42 0.27 -9.37 12.19
CA ASP A 42 0.64 -10.00 10.91
C ASP A 42 -0.56 -10.26 10.01
N GLY A 43 -1.79 -10.17 10.56
CA GLY A 43 -3.02 -10.54 9.89
C GLY A 43 -3.32 -12.04 10.01
N TYR A 44 -4.59 -12.41 10.01
CA TYR A 44 -5.01 -13.81 10.13
C TYR A 44 -4.94 -14.56 8.79
N GLN A 45 -4.29 -15.73 8.77
CA GLN A 45 -4.32 -16.69 7.66
C GLN A 45 -5.16 -17.91 8.08
N GLU A 46 -6.33 -18.11 7.48
CA GLU A 46 -7.14 -19.31 7.73
C GLU A 46 -6.47 -20.58 7.20
N PRO A 47 -6.43 -21.68 7.95
CA PRO A 47 -6.30 -23.00 7.35
C PRO A 47 -7.60 -23.35 6.57
N PRO A 48 -7.54 -24.14 5.49
CA PRO A 48 -8.68 -24.32 4.60
C PRO A 48 -9.86 -25.06 5.25
N SER A 49 -11.01 -24.38 5.24
CA SER A 49 -12.42 -24.81 5.29
C SER A 49 -13.03 -25.44 6.56
N GLY A 50 -14.22 -24.91 6.95
CA GLY A 50 -15.20 -25.59 7.80
C GLY A 50 -16.23 -24.67 8.52
N GLN A 51 -17.29 -24.27 7.81
CA GLN A 51 -18.63 -23.79 8.27
C GLN A 51 -18.74 -22.81 9.48
N MET A 52 -19.20 -21.58 9.21
CA MET A 52 -19.62 -20.57 10.20
C MET A 52 -21.05 -20.81 10.74
N GLN A 53 -21.22 -20.72 12.07
CA GLN A 53 -22.52 -20.52 12.73
C GLN A 53 -22.76 -19.03 13.01
N ILE A 54 -24.00 -18.59 12.78
CA ILE A 54 -24.50 -17.22 12.96
C ILE A 54 -24.94 -17.02 14.42
N ILE A 55 -24.55 -15.92 15.05
CA ILE A 55 -25.07 -15.47 16.37
C ILE A 55 -25.68 -14.06 16.19
N PRO A 56 -26.89 -13.75 16.71
CA PRO A 56 -27.54 -12.45 16.53
C PRO A 56 -27.05 -11.38 17.52
N GLN A 57 -27.03 -10.11 17.07
CA GLN A 57 -26.73 -8.92 17.90
C GLN A 57 -27.97 -8.35 18.61
N PRO A 58 -27.82 -7.70 19.79
CA PRO A 58 -28.90 -6.94 20.41
C PRO A 58 -28.93 -5.46 19.99
N ASP A 59 -30.16 -4.92 19.91
CA ASP A 59 -30.51 -3.54 19.54
C ASP A 59 -29.98 -2.48 20.52
N ILE A 60 -29.45 -1.37 19.98
CA ILE A 60 -29.23 -0.13 20.75
C ILE A 60 -29.97 1.02 20.08
N ARG A 61 -30.92 1.60 20.84
CA ARG A 61 -31.69 2.79 20.48
C ARG A 61 -30.82 4.05 20.53
N VAL A 62 -30.98 4.88 19.51
CA VAL A 62 -30.36 6.20 19.35
C VAL A 62 -31.05 7.22 20.26
N GLN A 63 -30.29 7.93 21.08
CA GLN A 63 -30.66 9.27 21.58
C GLN A 63 -29.65 10.28 21.04
N GLN A 64 -30.16 11.31 20.38
CA GLN A 64 -29.40 12.43 19.85
C GLN A 64 -29.28 13.56 20.88
N ALA A 65 -28.19 14.32 20.69
CA ALA A 65 -28.07 15.77 20.83
C ALA A 65 -27.16 16.28 21.97
N ASN A 66 -26.19 17.10 21.52
CA ASN A 66 -25.43 18.12 22.25
C ASN A 66 -24.32 17.62 23.20
N GLY A 67 -23.15 17.30 22.64
CA GLY A 67 -21.93 17.05 23.42
C GLY A 67 -20.60 17.03 22.65
N PHE A 68 -20.60 17.29 21.34
CA PHE A 68 -19.45 17.03 20.46
C PHE A 68 -18.24 17.98 20.64
N GLU A 69 -18.39 19.12 21.30
CA GLU A 69 -17.28 20.07 21.49
C GLU A 69 -16.52 19.88 22.81
N GLN A 70 -17.14 19.35 23.86
CA GLN A 70 -16.48 19.17 25.17
C GLN A 70 -15.75 17.83 25.34
N PHE A 71 -16.12 16.79 24.57
CA PHE A 71 -15.43 15.49 24.63
C PHE A 71 -14.01 15.53 24.06
N ASN A 72 -13.73 16.44 23.13
CA ASN A 72 -12.43 16.50 22.45
C ASN A 72 -11.31 17.11 23.31
N ILE A 73 -11.60 18.02 24.25
CA ILE A 73 -10.55 18.68 25.05
C ILE A 73 -9.93 17.72 26.09
N ASN A 74 -10.74 16.81 26.67
CA ASN A 74 -10.25 15.85 27.67
C ASN A 74 -9.39 14.73 27.08
N TYR A 75 -9.62 14.36 25.81
CA TYR A 75 -8.86 13.30 25.14
C TYR A 75 -7.40 13.72 24.88
N TYR A 76 -7.16 15.01 24.57
CA TYR A 76 -5.81 15.54 24.36
C TYR A 76 -4.97 15.64 25.65
N GLN A 77 -5.59 15.89 26.80
CA GLN A 77 -4.86 15.93 28.08
C GLN A 77 -4.49 14.52 28.57
N GLN A 78 -5.27 13.49 28.22
CA GLN A 78 -4.92 12.08 28.46
C GLN A 78 -3.86 11.55 27.49
N PHE A 79 -3.82 12.02 26.24
CA PHE A 79 -2.83 11.59 25.24
C PHE A 79 -1.38 11.97 25.56
N GLN A 80 -1.16 13.04 26.33
CA GLN A 80 0.19 13.39 26.82
C GLN A 80 0.70 12.40 27.89
N GLN A 81 -0.18 11.57 28.45
CA GLN A 81 0.13 10.64 29.54
C GLN A 81 0.03 9.16 29.15
N SER A 82 -0.59 8.83 28.00
CA SER A 82 -0.68 7.46 27.51
C SER A 82 0.66 6.99 26.93
N ASN A 83 1.47 6.36 27.77
CA ASN A 83 2.60 5.53 27.34
C ASN A 83 2.11 4.55 26.28
N CYS A 84 2.54 4.70 25.03
CA CYS A 84 2.23 3.76 23.96
C CYS A 84 2.75 2.37 24.38
N TYR A 85 1.87 1.38 24.56
CA TYR A 85 2.17 0.01 25.04
C TYR A 85 2.99 -0.83 24.05
N TYR A 86 3.87 -0.22 23.26
CA TYR A 86 4.87 -0.99 22.53
C TYR A 86 5.95 -1.49 23.50
N ARG A 87 6.35 -2.75 23.32
CA ARG A 87 7.59 -3.25 23.92
C ARG A 87 8.71 -2.27 23.55
N PRO A 88 9.62 -1.90 24.46
CA PRO A 88 10.76 -1.05 24.10
C PRO A 88 11.47 -1.57 22.84
N SER A 89 11.86 -0.65 21.96
CA SER A 89 12.48 -0.99 20.68
C SER A 89 13.80 -1.72 20.90
N GLY A 90 13.93 -2.90 20.30
CA GLY A 90 15.17 -3.67 20.32
C GLY A 90 16.24 -3.07 19.40
N LEU A 91 17.46 -3.61 19.48
CA LEU A 91 18.48 -3.32 18.47
C LEU A 91 18.09 -3.94 17.13
N ARG A 92 18.29 -3.15 16.08
CA ARG A 92 18.12 -3.55 14.68
C ARG A 92 19.02 -4.73 14.35
N ARG A 93 18.47 -5.75 13.68
CA ARG A 93 19.26 -6.86 13.13
C ARG A 93 19.76 -6.55 11.73
N LYS A 94 20.76 -7.31 11.29
CA LYS A 94 21.26 -7.26 9.90
C LYS A 94 20.10 -7.47 8.93
N ASP A 95 20.08 -6.70 7.84
CA ASP A 95 19.08 -6.72 6.77
C ASP A 95 17.65 -6.35 7.19
N GLN A 96 17.44 -5.94 8.45
CA GLN A 96 16.14 -5.47 8.94
C GLN A 96 15.89 -4.03 8.49
N TYR A 97 14.68 -3.75 8.00
CA TYR A 97 14.21 -2.39 7.75
C TYR A 97 13.53 -1.84 9.01
N VAL A 98 13.54 -0.51 9.17
CA VAL A 98 13.06 0.15 10.40
C VAL A 98 11.56 0.44 10.32
N GLY A 99 10.82 0.04 11.35
CA GLY A 99 9.39 0.33 11.51
C GLY A 99 9.09 1.70 12.12
N LEU A 100 7.81 2.05 12.21
CA LEU A 100 7.31 3.27 12.86
C LEU A 100 6.30 2.92 13.96
N ALA A 101 6.45 3.49 15.15
CA ALA A 101 5.44 3.33 16.20
C ALA A 101 4.09 3.95 15.76
N ASN A 102 2.98 3.30 16.09
CA ASN A 102 1.64 3.85 15.92
C ASN A 102 1.28 4.69 17.16
N ILE A 103 1.02 5.98 16.97
CA ILE A 103 0.79 6.90 18.09
C ILE A 103 -0.67 7.36 18.07
N GLY A 104 -1.56 6.39 18.23
CA GLY A 104 -3.01 6.58 18.15
C GLY A 104 -3.47 6.74 16.70
N ASN A 105 -3.93 5.66 16.05
CA ASN A 105 -4.47 5.68 14.69
C ASN A 105 -3.57 6.34 13.62
N THR A 106 -2.24 6.37 13.82
CA THR A 106 -1.32 6.99 12.85
C THR A 106 -0.88 6.03 11.75
N CYS A 107 -1.41 4.81 11.70
CA CYS A 107 -1.01 3.75 10.77
C CYS A 107 -1.12 4.14 9.29
N SER A 108 -2.12 4.95 8.92
CA SER A 108 -2.25 5.52 7.57
C SER A 108 -1.07 6.44 7.23
N ILE A 109 -0.70 7.31 8.16
CA ILE A 109 0.41 8.25 8.01
C ILE A 109 1.73 7.48 7.99
N ASN A 110 1.92 6.49 8.87
CA ASN A 110 3.08 5.61 8.88
C ASN A 110 3.28 4.93 7.52
N SER A 111 2.20 4.40 6.94
CA SER A 111 2.21 3.78 5.60
C SER A 111 2.67 4.76 4.51
N ILE A 112 2.19 6.01 4.55
CA ILE A 112 2.57 7.03 3.56
C ILE A 112 4.00 7.54 3.78
N LEU A 113 4.44 7.70 5.04
CA LEU A 113 5.83 8.10 5.34
C LEU A 113 6.82 7.01 4.91
N GLN A 114 6.50 5.74 5.12
CA GLN A 114 7.27 4.62 4.59
C GLN A 114 7.27 4.63 3.06
N TYR A 115 6.12 4.85 2.42
CA TYR A 115 6.06 5.02 0.96
C TYR A 115 6.99 6.13 0.47
N CYS A 116 6.92 7.33 1.06
CA CYS A 116 7.74 8.47 0.66
C CYS A 116 9.23 8.21 0.86
N HIS A 117 9.61 7.53 1.94
CA HIS A 117 10.98 7.11 2.19
C HIS A 117 11.49 6.10 1.14
N GLN A 118 10.63 5.20 0.66
CA GLN A 118 11.01 4.17 -0.32
C GLN A 118 11.07 4.69 -1.78
N ILE A 119 10.53 5.88 -2.07
CA ILE A 119 10.63 6.49 -3.40
C ILE A 119 11.86 7.42 -3.46
N PRO A 120 12.86 7.15 -4.32
CA PRO A 120 14.13 7.88 -4.33
C PRO A 120 13.98 9.37 -4.59
N GLN A 121 13.11 9.77 -5.52
CA GLN A 121 12.88 11.18 -5.80
C GLN A 121 12.27 11.90 -4.60
N LEU A 122 11.30 11.29 -3.91
CA LEU A 122 10.69 11.88 -2.72
C LEU A 122 11.69 11.95 -1.56
N PHE A 123 12.48 10.89 -1.35
CA PHE A 123 13.54 10.87 -0.36
C PHE A 123 14.57 11.98 -0.61
N ARG A 124 15.14 12.06 -1.82
CA ARG A 124 16.15 13.07 -2.15
C ARG A 124 15.62 14.49 -2.06
N LEU A 125 14.45 14.75 -2.63
CA LEU A 125 13.79 16.07 -2.54
C LEU A 125 13.57 16.49 -1.09
N SER A 126 13.29 15.54 -0.19
CA SER A 126 13.14 15.82 1.24
C SER A 126 14.49 16.08 1.92
N ILE A 127 15.52 15.31 1.58
CA ILE A 127 16.84 15.32 2.25
C ILE A 127 17.72 16.50 1.83
N GLU A 128 17.69 16.88 0.56
CA GLU A 128 18.54 17.96 0.02
C GLU A 128 17.95 19.35 0.29
N CYS A 129 16.70 19.40 0.76
CA CYS A 129 16.00 20.65 1.01
C CYS A 129 16.60 21.41 2.21
N GLN A 130 16.64 22.73 2.13
CA GLN A 130 17.12 23.57 3.23
C GLN A 130 16.21 23.42 4.45
N ASN A 131 16.79 23.13 5.61
CA ASN A 131 16.06 22.93 6.85
C ASN A 131 16.32 24.08 7.85
N GLY A 132 15.55 24.11 8.92
CA GLY A 132 15.73 25.11 9.98
C GLY A 132 14.55 25.20 10.95
N GLU A 133 14.66 26.11 11.92
CA GLU A 133 13.62 26.36 12.92
C GLU A 133 12.91 27.70 12.73
N LYS A 134 13.20 28.42 11.64
CA LYS A 134 12.71 29.79 11.42
C LYS A 134 11.21 29.85 11.15
N ASP A 135 10.71 28.90 10.36
CA ASP A 135 9.31 28.84 9.96
C ASP A 135 8.78 27.40 9.93
N ILE A 136 7.47 27.28 9.76
CA ILE A 136 6.73 26.01 9.79
C ILE A 136 7.19 25.04 8.69
N PHE A 137 7.57 25.58 7.52
CA PHE A 137 7.99 24.78 6.36
C PHE A 137 9.38 24.20 6.60
N GLN A 138 10.31 25.02 7.09
CA GLN A 138 11.65 24.59 7.47
C GLN A 138 11.62 23.58 8.62
N LYS A 139 10.75 23.80 9.62
CA LYS A 139 10.55 22.85 10.73
C LYS A 139 9.99 21.52 10.23
N PHE A 140 9.00 21.56 9.35
CA PHE A 140 8.47 20.36 8.71
C PHE A 140 9.56 19.56 8.01
N ILE A 141 10.34 20.22 7.14
CA ILE A 141 11.45 19.59 6.41
C ILE A 141 12.49 19.01 7.39
N LEU A 142 12.92 19.77 8.40
CA LEU A 142 13.88 19.31 9.40
C LEU A 142 13.45 18.01 10.08
N HIS A 143 12.18 17.91 10.49
CA HIS A 143 11.69 16.73 11.21
C HIS A 143 11.46 15.54 10.28
N ILE A 144 11.04 15.77 9.04
CA ILE A 144 10.99 14.71 8.03
C ILE A 144 12.40 14.19 7.72
N GLN A 145 13.39 15.07 7.53
CA GLN A 145 14.78 14.66 7.28
C GLN A 145 15.34 13.82 8.42
N ARG A 146 15.09 14.23 9.67
CA ARG A 146 15.44 13.44 10.85
C ARG A 146 14.74 12.09 10.86
N LEU A 147 13.47 12.02 10.50
CA LEU A 147 12.73 10.76 10.45
C LEU A 147 13.24 9.84 9.33
N PHE A 148 13.45 10.35 8.13
CA PHE A 148 13.94 9.58 7.00
C PHE A 148 15.37 9.08 7.23
N LEU A 149 16.24 9.90 7.81
CA LEU A 149 17.56 9.44 8.22
C LEU A 149 17.47 8.40 9.34
N GLN A 150 16.54 8.52 10.29
CA GLN A 150 16.30 7.47 11.29
C GLN A 150 15.83 6.15 10.65
N LEU A 151 14.91 6.19 9.67
CA LEU A 151 14.46 5.01 8.94
C LEU A 151 15.60 4.33 8.15
N THR A 152 16.56 5.12 7.66
CA THR A 152 17.75 4.62 6.96
C THR A 152 18.81 4.08 7.93
N ALA A 153 19.14 4.85 8.97
CA ALA A 153 20.39 4.74 9.74
C ALA A 153 20.19 4.60 11.26
N SER A 154 18.99 4.29 11.74
CA SER A 154 18.80 3.94 13.16
C SER A 154 19.36 2.54 13.46
N ASN A 155 19.90 2.39 14.68
CA ASN A 155 20.27 1.12 15.28
C ASN A 155 19.10 0.41 15.99
N LEU A 156 17.86 0.92 15.89
CA LEU A 156 16.67 0.33 16.47
C LEU A 156 15.79 -0.38 15.44
N GLU A 157 15.01 -1.36 15.88
CA GLU A 157 14.04 -2.09 15.04
C GLU A 157 12.92 -1.19 14.50
N TYR A 158 12.50 -0.22 15.31
CA TYR A 158 11.53 0.79 14.93
C TYR A 158 11.82 2.11 15.66
N VAL A 159 11.32 3.22 15.11
CA VAL A 159 11.47 4.56 15.68
C VAL A 159 10.12 5.21 15.95
N ASN A 160 10.11 6.20 16.84
CA ASN A 160 8.92 6.96 17.19
C ASN A 160 8.78 8.18 16.25
N PRO A 161 7.70 8.29 15.43
CA PRO A 161 7.49 9.42 14.52
C PRO A 161 6.91 10.69 15.15
N GLN A 162 6.67 10.76 16.47
CA GLN A 162 5.94 11.86 17.12
C GLN A 162 6.41 13.25 16.71
N ASP A 163 7.72 13.50 16.70
CA ASP A 163 8.26 14.82 16.37
C ASP A 163 7.92 15.22 14.93
N ALA A 164 7.96 14.27 13.99
CA ALA A 164 7.58 14.50 12.60
C ALA A 164 6.08 14.74 12.47
N LEU A 165 5.25 13.96 13.18
CA LEU A 165 3.80 14.14 13.19
C LEU A 165 3.40 15.50 13.75
N ASN A 166 3.98 15.91 14.87
CA ASN A 166 3.73 17.22 15.50
C ASN A 166 4.05 18.39 14.55
N ASN A 167 5.10 18.27 13.73
CA ASN A 167 5.51 19.29 12.78
C ASN A 167 4.84 19.14 11.40
N MET A 168 4.03 18.11 11.19
CA MET A 168 3.20 17.93 10.00
C MET A 168 1.88 18.70 10.11
N CYS A 169 1.40 18.96 11.34
CA CYS A 169 0.24 19.81 11.59
C CYS A 169 0.61 21.30 11.55
N TRP A 170 0.16 21.98 10.51
CA TRP A 170 0.42 23.39 10.24
C TRP A 170 -0.63 24.32 10.86
N ASP A 171 -1.81 23.79 11.19
CA ASP A 171 -2.86 24.54 11.88
C ASP A 171 -3.56 23.68 12.95
N ALA A 172 -4.46 24.33 13.70
CA ALA A 172 -5.18 23.70 14.80
C ALA A 172 -6.23 22.67 14.34
N GLN A 173 -6.77 22.80 13.12
CA GLN A 173 -7.70 21.83 12.55
C GLN A 173 -6.95 20.56 12.15
N GLU A 174 -5.74 20.70 11.60
CA GLU A 174 -4.91 19.55 11.26
C GLU A 174 -4.45 18.74 12.47
N LYS A 175 -4.32 19.37 13.64
CA LYS A 175 -4.05 18.64 14.88
C LYS A 175 -5.19 17.71 15.27
N GLN A 176 -6.43 18.05 14.89
CA GLN A 176 -7.62 17.22 15.11
C GLN A 176 -7.63 15.96 14.23
N TYR A 177 -6.77 15.89 13.22
CA TYR A 177 -6.66 14.75 12.31
C TYR A 177 -5.63 13.71 12.77
N ILE A 178 -4.66 14.06 13.63
CA ILE A 178 -3.79 13.06 14.27
C ILE A 178 -4.60 12.32 15.32
N GLY A 179 -4.66 10.99 15.26
CA GLY A 179 -5.54 10.21 16.14
C GLY A 179 -6.85 9.78 15.50
N VAL A 180 -7.21 10.38 14.36
CA VAL A 180 -8.49 10.15 13.69
C VAL A 180 -8.27 9.44 12.36
N GLN A 181 -9.08 8.43 12.10
CA GLN A 181 -9.03 7.71 10.84
C GLN A 181 -9.51 8.60 9.69
N GLN A 182 -8.73 8.68 8.61
CA GLN A 182 -9.10 9.46 7.43
C GLN A 182 -8.95 8.65 6.14
N ASP A 183 -9.49 9.20 5.05
CA ASP A 183 -9.31 8.66 3.72
C ASP A 183 -7.82 8.66 3.34
N ILE A 184 -7.30 7.49 2.96
CA ILE A 184 -5.88 7.32 2.66
C ILE A 184 -5.42 8.21 1.50
N VAL A 185 -6.27 8.44 0.49
CA VAL A 185 -5.94 9.27 -0.67
C VAL A 185 -5.86 10.73 -0.27
N GLU A 186 -6.75 11.19 0.62
CA GLU A 186 -6.74 12.54 1.16
C GLU A 186 -5.50 12.81 1.99
N ILE A 187 -5.17 11.93 2.95
CA ILE A 187 -3.94 12.05 3.76
C ILE A 187 -2.71 12.07 2.85
N PHE A 188 -2.67 11.19 1.84
CA PHE A 188 -1.55 11.12 0.92
C PHE A 188 -1.37 12.45 0.18
N ASN A 189 -2.44 12.99 -0.37
CA ASN A 189 -2.41 14.29 -1.07
C ASN A 189 -2.03 15.43 -0.13
N LEU A 190 -2.51 15.41 1.12
CA LEU A 190 -2.16 16.39 2.14
C LEU A 190 -0.64 16.38 2.42
N ILE A 191 -0.07 15.19 2.64
CA ILE A 191 1.36 15.02 2.90
C ILE A 191 2.19 15.48 1.70
N LEU A 192 1.84 15.07 0.47
CA LEU A 192 2.55 15.50 -0.74
C LEU A 192 2.46 17.01 -0.95
N ASN A 193 1.30 17.62 -0.69
CA ASN A 193 1.13 19.06 -0.79
C ASN A 193 2.02 19.80 0.21
N LYS A 194 2.19 19.27 1.43
CA LYS A 194 3.11 19.83 2.43
C LYS A 194 4.55 19.79 1.96
N PHE A 195 5.01 18.64 1.44
CA PHE A 195 6.33 18.55 0.80
C PHE A 195 6.52 19.59 -0.28
N ASP A 196 5.56 19.66 -1.21
CA ASP A 196 5.67 20.50 -2.38
C ASP A 196 5.64 22.00 -2.04
N LYS A 197 4.80 22.42 -1.07
CA LYS A 197 4.80 23.78 -0.53
C LYS A 197 6.12 24.13 0.18
N SER A 198 6.65 23.22 1.00
CA SER A 198 7.93 23.46 1.70
C SER A 198 9.09 23.57 0.72
N ILE A 199 9.20 22.66 -0.24
CA ILE A 199 10.26 22.66 -1.25
C ILE A 199 10.18 23.93 -2.11
N ARG A 200 8.98 24.33 -2.56
CA ARG A 200 8.79 25.54 -3.37
C ARG A 200 9.19 26.81 -2.62
N ARG A 201 8.78 26.94 -1.35
CA ARG A 201 9.08 28.14 -0.56
C ARG A 201 10.59 28.36 -0.43
N LEU A 202 11.35 27.28 -0.27
CA LEU A 202 12.80 27.33 -0.11
C LEU A 202 13.50 27.61 -1.45
N HIS A 203 13.03 27.04 -2.55
CA HIS A 203 13.52 27.37 -3.89
C HIS A 203 13.29 28.86 -4.23
N LEU A 204 12.13 29.41 -3.87
CA LEU A 204 11.80 30.82 -4.06
C LEU A 204 12.63 31.77 -3.20
N GLN A 205 12.97 31.39 -1.96
CA GLN A 205 13.87 32.19 -1.11
C GLN A 205 15.26 32.33 -1.76
N ASN A 206 15.81 31.22 -2.28
CA ASN A 206 17.09 31.24 -3.00
C ASN A 206 17.03 32.09 -4.28
N LEU A 207 15.94 32.04 -5.05
CA LEU A 207 15.76 32.86 -6.25
C LEU A 207 15.64 34.35 -5.93
N MET A 208 14.91 34.71 -4.86
CA MET A 208 14.74 36.11 -4.43
C MET A 208 16.07 36.74 -3.99
N GLU A 209 16.98 35.95 -3.39
CA GLU A 209 18.34 36.39 -3.07
C GLU A 209 19.20 36.66 -4.33
N THR A 210 18.82 36.10 -5.49
CA THR A 210 19.56 36.26 -6.76
C THR A 210 19.05 37.38 -7.68
N ASN A 211 18.09 38.22 -7.25
CA ASN A 211 17.56 39.36 -8.03
C ASN A 211 17.04 39.01 -9.46
N ILE A 212 16.65 37.76 -9.71
CA ILE A 212 16.04 37.36 -10.98
C ILE A 212 14.54 37.69 -10.94
N GLN A 213 14.13 38.58 -11.84
CA GLN A 213 12.75 39.06 -11.93
C GLN A 213 11.74 37.92 -12.19
N ARG A 214 10.59 38.09 -11.53
CA ARG A 214 9.34 37.33 -11.62
C ARG A 214 9.15 36.58 -12.95
N VAL A 215 9.20 35.25 -12.86
CA VAL A 215 8.51 34.34 -13.79
C VAL A 215 7.44 33.61 -12.99
N GLU A 216 6.29 33.44 -13.62
CA GLU A 216 4.99 33.05 -13.08
C GLU A 216 5.01 31.89 -12.05
N LEU A 217 4.21 32.08 -10.99
CA LEU A 217 3.90 31.10 -9.95
C LEU A 217 3.15 29.90 -10.55
N PHE A 218 3.86 28.92 -11.08
CA PHE A 218 3.24 27.67 -11.50
C PHE A 218 3.14 26.66 -10.33
N GLY A 219 1.94 26.12 -10.16
CA GLY A 219 1.59 25.11 -9.16
C GLY A 219 2.40 23.81 -9.30
N ASN A 220 2.57 23.10 -8.18
CA ASN A 220 2.92 21.68 -8.01
C ASN A 220 3.94 21.04 -8.99
N GLN A 221 4.92 21.74 -9.57
CA GLN A 221 5.71 21.16 -10.69
C GLN A 221 6.45 19.85 -10.35
N GLN A 222 7.03 19.72 -9.15
CA GLN A 222 7.77 18.51 -8.75
C GLN A 222 6.83 17.32 -8.53
N MET A 223 5.76 17.51 -7.75
CA MET A 223 4.77 16.44 -7.54
C MET A 223 3.98 16.12 -8.81
N ASN A 224 3.69 17.12 -9.65
CA ASN A 224 3.01 16.92 -10.92
C ASN A 224 3.88 16.06 -11.85
N GLY A 225 5.17 16.34 -11.96
CA GLY A 225 6.10 15.53 -12.76
C GLY A 225 6.25 14.09 -12.29
N LEU A 226 5.86 13.78 -11.04
CA LEU A 226 5.87 12.43 -10.50
C LEU A 226 4.53 11.71 -10.66
N PHE A 227 3.41 12.38 -10.35
CA PHE A 227 2.11 11.73 -10.14
C PHE A 227 1.01 12.15 -11.12
N GLN A 228 1.16 13.27 -11.82
CA GLN A 228 0.07 13.82 -12.63
C GLN A 228 -0.09 13.03 -13.93
N ILE A 229 -1.25 12.40 -14.08
CA ILE A 229 -1.71 11.89 -15.36
C ILE A 229 -2.52 12.98 -16.08
N VAL A 230 -2.38 13.05 -17.40
CA VAL A 230 -3.14 13.97 -18.24
C VAL A 230 -3.92 13.16 -19.26
N PHE A 231 -5.22 13.37 -19.38
CA PHE A 231 -6.07 12.67 -20.34
C PHE A 231 -7.20 13.56 -20.86
N LEU A 232 -7.81 13.15 -21.97
CA LEU A 232 -9.00 13.79 -22.53
C LEU A 232 -10.25 13.25 -21.83
N ASN A 233 -11.10 14.14 -21.34
CA ASN A 233 -12.44 13.76 -20.88
C ASN A 233 -13.42 13.58 -22.04
N ASP A 234 -14.66 13.25 -21.74
CA ASP A 234 -15.69 12.97 -22.76
C ASP A 234 -16.04 14.19 -23.62
N ASN A 235 -15.69 15.40 -23.16
CA ASN A 235 -15.83 16.65 -23.91
C ASN A 235 -14.54 17.02 -24.70
N ASN A 236 -13.58 16.11 -24.83
CA ASN A 236 -12.26 16.34 -25.43
C ASN A 236 -11.44 17.47 -24.76
N GLN A 237 -11.69 17.72 -23.48
CA GLN A 237 -10.90 18.68 -22.70
C GLN A 237 -9.83 17.96 -21.88
N ARG A 238 -8.70 18.62 -21.66
CA ARG A 238 -7.59 18.08 -20.85
C ARG A 238 -7.98 18.08 -19.37
N GLU A 239 -7.86 16.93 -18.73
CA GLU A 239 -7.96 16.76 -17.29
C GLU A 239 -6.62 16.35 -16.69
N TYR A 240 -6.39 16.78 -15.44
CA TYR A 240 -5.14 16.60 -14.71
C TYR A 240 -5.44 15.96 -13.36
N HIS A 241 -4.94 14.76 -13.12
CA HIS A 241 -5.26 14.02 -11.90
C HIS A 241 -4.00 13.39 -11.28
N PRO A 242 -3.77 13.51 -9.95
CA PRO A 242 -2.67 12.84 -9.25
C PRO A 242 -3.01 11.40 -8.84
N ASN A 243 -4.25 10.97 -9.06
CA ASN A 243 -4.74 9.63 -8.74
C ASN A 243 -5.98 9.32 -9.59
N LEU A 244 -6.05 8.11 -10.12
CA LEU A 244 -7.25 7.59 -10.76
C LEU A 244 -8.11 6.83 -9.72
N VAL A 245 -9.42 6.81 -9.88
CA VAL A 245 -10.34 6.11 -8.97
C VAL A 245 -11.04 4.98 -9.72
N ALA A 246 -10.65 3.74 -9.45
CA ALA A 246 -11.27 2.55 -9.99
C ALA A 246 -12.52 2.17 -9.18
N THR A 247 -13.54 1.65 -9.87
CA THR A 247 -14.74 1.08 -9.23
C THR A 247 -14.71 -0.45 -9.29
N LEU A 248 -15.36 -1.09 -8.31
CA LEU A 248 -15.40 -2.56 -8.22
C LEU A 248 -16.08 -3.23 -9.43
N ASN A 249 -16.90 -2.49 -10.18
CA ASN A 249 -17.58 -2.98 -11.39
C ASN A 249 -16.60 -3.48 -12.47
N HIS A 250 -15.38 -2.94 -12.52
CA HIS A 250 -14.37 -3.37 -13.49
C HIS A 250 -13.70 -4.71 -13.14
N ARG A 251 -13.85 -5.21 -11.90
CA ARG A 251 -13.23 -6.44 -11.35
C ARG A 251 -11.71 -6.47 -11.29
N ASN A 252 -11.00 -5.73 -12.14
CA ASN A 252 -9.55 -5.63 -12.13
C ASN A 252 -9.06 -4.30 -12.74
N ILE A 253 -7.79 -3.97 -12.49
CA ILE A 253 -7.16 -2.71 -12.93
C ILE A 253 -7.01 -2.62 -14.45
N ARG A 254 -6.59 -3.70 -15.12
CA ARG A 254 -6.46 -3.69 -16.59
C ARG A 254 -7.78 -3.35 -17.27
N THR A 255 -8.88 -3.97 -16.85
CA THR A 255 -10.23 -3.70 -17.39
C THR A 255 -10.68 -2.27 -17.08
N PHE A 256 -10.40 -1.75 -15.89
CA PHE A 256 -10.66 -0.35 -15.57
C PHE A 256 -9.94 0.60 -16.53
N LEU A 257 -8.63 0.44 -16.70
CA LEU A 257 -7.81 1.32 -17.53
C LEU A 257 -8.22 1.29 -19.00
N LEU A 258 -8.52 0.10 -19.52
CA LEU A 258 -8.96 -0.04 -20.90
C LEU A 258 -10.36 0.54 -21.12
N ASN A 259 -11.31 0.31 -20.21
CA ASN A 259 -12.67 0.82 -20.40
C ASN A 259 -12.70 2.35 -20.31
N GLU A 260 -12.02 2.93 -19.33
CA GLU A 260 -12.13 4.35 -19.03
C GLU A 260 -11.16 5.21 -19.86
N PHE A 261 -9.95 4.70 -20.15
CA PHE A 261 -8.85 5.51 -20.67
C PHE A 261 -8.30 5.09 -22.03
N THR A 262 -8.90 4.12 -22.73
CA THR A 262 -8.40 3.74 -24.06
C THR A 262 -8.39 4.93 -25.01
N ASN A 263 -7.21 5.20 -25.58
CA ASN A 263 -6.95 6.33 -26.47
C ASN A 263 -7.37 7.68 -25.88
N LYS A 264 -7.21 7.88 -24.57
CA LYS A 264 -7.53 9.16 -23.88
C LYS A 264 -6.32 9.79 -23.20
N ILE A 265 -5.31 9.01 -22.79
CA ILE A 265 -4.15 9.51 -22.03
C ILE A 265 -3.21 10.30 -22.93
N LEU A 266 -2.94 11.55 -22.58
CA LEU A 266 -2.00 12.43 -23.26
C LEU A 266 -0.60 12.36 -22.64
N GLU A 267 -0.52 12.32 -21.31
CA GLU A 267 0.75 12.31 -20.58
C GLU A 267 0.67 11.33 -19.41
N LEU A 268 1.70 10.48 -19.28
CA LEU A 268 1.79 9.48 -18.22
C LEU A 268 2.68 9.96 -17.06
N PRO A 269 2.28 9.68 -15.80
CA PRO A 269 3.10 10.00 -14.63
C PRO A 269 4.18 8.94 -14.40
N LYS A 270 5.32 9.32 -13.83
CA LYS A 270 6.35 8.35 -13.42
C LYS A 270 5.84 7.34 -12.38
N LEU A 271 4.92 7.79 -11.53
CA LEU A 271 4.23 7.03 -10.48
C LEU A 271 2.72 7.11 -10.72
N LEU A 272 2.16 6.07 -11.32
CA LEU A 272 0.72 5.97 -11.58
C LEU A 272 0.00 5.45 -10.32
N ARG A 273 -0.81 6.29 -9.69
CA ARG A 273 -1.65 5.91 -8.55
C ARG A 273 -3.08 5.62 -8.97
N ILE A 274 -3.61 4.52 -8.45
CA ILE A 274 -5.00 4.11 -8.67
C ILE A 274 -5.58 3.72 -7.30
N SER A 275 -6.63 4.41 -6.86
CA SER A 275 -7.40 4.00 -5.69
C SER A 275 -8.58 3.13 -6.10
N VAL A 276 -8.96 2.19 -5.25
CA VAL A 276 -10.14 1.33 -5.44
C VAL A 276 -11.24 1.85 -4.54
N ASN A 277 -12.28 2.43 -5.14
CA ASN A 277 -13.44 2.90 -4.38
C ASN A 277 -14.26 1.72 -3.87
N ARG A 278 -14.14 1.46 -2.57
CA ARG A 278 -14.88 0.42 -1.84
C ARG A 278 -16.02 0.99 -1.00
N ILE A 279 -16.27 2.29 -1.04
CA ILE A 279 -17.31 2.92 -0.22
C ILE A 279 -18.62 2.95 -1.02
N ASN A 280 -19.68 2.45 -0.42
CA ASN A 280 -21.03 2.51 -0.98
C ASN A 280 -22.00 3.12 0.02
N PHE A 281 -22.88 3.98 -0.47
CA PHE A 281 -23.95 4.59 0.32
C PHE A 281 -25.23 3.80 0.10
N ARG A 282 -25.66 3.04 1.12
CA ARG A 282 -26.94 2.32 1.12
C ARG A 282 -27.75 2.71 2.34
N ASN A 283 -29.02 3.07 2.15
CA ASN A 283 -29.96 3.40 3.23
C ASN A 283 -29.41 4.40 4.27
N ARG A 284 -28.79 5.49 3.80
CA ARG A 284 -28.14 6.53 4.63
C ARG A 284 -26.99 6.02 5.53
N SER A 285 -26.50 4.81 5.28
CA SER A 285 -25.35 4.22 5.97
C SER A 285 -24.18 4.07 5.01
N ILE A 286 -22.98 4.34 5.51
CA ILE A 286 -21.73 4.12 4.77
C ILE A 286 -21.30 2.68 4.99
N ILE A 287 -21.19 1.93 3.90
CA ILE A 287 -20.77 0.52 3.92
C ILE A 287 -19.50 0.37 3.10
N LYS A 288 -18.52 -0.35 3.65
CA LYS A 288 -17.33 -0.77 2.91
C LYS A 288 -17.59 -2.11 2.23
N LEU A 289 -17.41 -2.13 0.93
CA LEU A 289 -17.54 -3.31 0.07
C LEU A 289 -16.25 -4.13 0.09
N ASN A 290 -16.41 -5.44 0.22
CA ASN A 290 -15.33 -6.41 0.27
C ASN A 290 -15.29 -7.28 -1.01
N ASP A 291 -15.99 -6.87 -2.07
CA ASP A 291 -15.93 -7.57 -3.36
C ASP A 291 -14.49 -7.62 -3.88
N GLU A 292 -14.15 -8.74 -4.50
CA GLU A 292 -12.82 -8.97 -5.03
C GLU A 292 -12.52 -8.02 -6.19
N PHE A 293 -11.32 -7.44 -6.15
CA PHE A 293 -10.79 -6.59 -7.20
C PHE A 293 -9.32 -6.91 -7.44
N ILE A 294 -9.00 -7.41 -8.63
CA ILE A 294 -7.66 -7.90 -8.96
C ILE A 294 -6.74 -6.73 -9.32
N ILE A 295 -5.61 -6.65 -8.62
CA ILE A 295 -4.54 -5.68 -8.87
C ILE A 295 -3.44 -6.41 -9.66
N ASP A 296 -3.24 -6.00 -10.91
CA ASP A 296 -2.24 -6.59 -11.80
C ASP A 296 -0.81 -6.26 -11.37
N ASN A 297 0.14 -7.19 -11.49
CA ASN A 297 1.54 -6.92 -11.14
C ASN A 297 2.24 -5.98 -12.13
N SER A 298 1.80 -6.01 -13.39
CA SER A 298 2.38 -5.20 -14.47
C SER A 298 1.29 -4.73 -15.42
N LEU A 299 1.47 -3.52 -15.93
CA LEU A 299 0.58 -2.87 -16.87
C LEU A 299 1.37 -2.44 -18.10
N ASN A 300 0.73 -2.51 -19.26
CA ASN A 300 1.16 -1.78 -20.44
C ASN A 300 0.04 -0.80 -20.81
N LEU A 301 0.39 0.48 -20.92
CA LEU A 301 -0.56 1.58 -21.14
C LEU A 301 -0.56 2.10 -22.58
N GLU A 302 0.08 1.42 -23.53
CA GLU A 302 0.20 1.84 -24.94
C GLU A 302 -1.17 2.14 -25.58
N LEU A 303 -2.18 1.32 -25.27
CA LEU A 303 -3.54 1.51 -25.80
C LEU A 303 -4.30 2.63 -25.12
N CYS A 304 -3.90 3.00 -23.91
CA CYS A 304 -4.49 4.13 -23.21
C CYS A 304 -3.94 5.45 -23.77
N ILE A 305 -2.73 5.46 -24.35
CA ILE A 305 -2.14 6.64 -24.98
C ILE A 305 -2.98 7.09 -26.18
N TYR A 306 -3.28 8.39 -26.20
CA TYR A 306 -3.88 9.09 -27.31
C TYR A 306 -2.92 9.07 -28.52
N ASN A 307 -3.29 8.32 -29.55
CA ASN A 307 -2.59 8.28 -30.81
C ASN A 307 -3.61 7.97 -31.92
N ASN A 308 -3.64 8.80 -32.97
CA ASN A 308 -4.58 8.62 -34.07
C ASN A 308 -4.45 7.24 -34.78
N ASN A 309 -3.28 6.59 -34.67
CA ASN A 309 -3.04 5.24 -35.22
C ASN A 309 -3.48 4.10 -34.28
N ASN A 310 -3.88 4.38 -33.03
CA ASN A 310 -4.25 3.36 -32.04
C ASN A 310 -5.69 2.83 -32.19
N ILE A 311 -6.52 3.44 -33.04
CA ILE A 311 -7.93 3.02 -33.21
C ILE A 311 -8.02 1.61 -33.80
N ASN A 312 -7.23 1.30 -34.83
CA ASN A 312 -7.21 -0.04 -35.44
C ASN A 312 -6.63 -1.09 -34.49
N LYS A 313 -5.54 -0.74 -33.76
CA LYS A 313 -4.96 -1.60 -32.72
C LYS A 313 -5.95 -1.89 -31.59
N LYS A 314 -6.80 -0.92 -31.23
CA LYS A 314 -7.85 -1.08 -30.21
C LYS A 314 -8.90 -2.11 -30.65
N GLU A 315 -9.36 -2.05 -31.90
CA GLU A 315 -10.33 -3.02 -32.42
C GLU A 315 -9.75 -4.43 -32.42
N GLU A 316 -8.52 -4.59 -32.92
CA GLU A 316 -7.81 -5.88 -32.89
C GLU A 316 -7.67 -6.42 -31.46
N ILE A 317 -7.26 -5.59 -30.50
CA ILE A 317 -7.06 -6.03 -29.13
C ILE A 317 -8.39 -6.28 -28.40
N SER A 318 -9.43 -5.50 -28.69
CA SER A 318 -10.78 -5.76 -28.18
C SER A 318 -11.28 -7.14 -28.63
N ILE A 319 -11.08 -7.47 -29.91
CA ILE A 319 -11.39 -8.80 -30.47
C ILE A 319 -10.58 -9.89 -29.75
N LEU A 320 -9.27 -9.69 -29.58
CA LEU A 320 -8.40 -10.64 -28.87
C LEU A 320 -8.81 -10.82 -27.39
N GLN A 321 -9.18 -9.75 -26.70
CA GLN A 321 -9.63 -9.78 -25.31
C GLN A 321 -10.97 -10.50 -25.15
N ASN A 322 -11.92 -10.25 -26.04
CA ASN A 322 -13.17 -10.99 -26.07
C ASN A 322 -12.90 -12.49 -26.28
N LYS A 323 -12.01 -12.83 -27.20
CA LYS A 323 -11.61 -14.21 -27.44
C LYS A 323 -10.96 -14.86 -26.22
N ILE A 324 -10.07 -14.14 -25.54
CA ILE A 324 -9.43 -14.60 -24.30
C ILE A 324 -10.46 -14.83 -23.19
N ASN A 325 -11.42 -13.90 -23.02
CA ASN A 325 -12.48 -14.04 -22.02
C ASN A 325 -13.38 -15.26 -22.31
N GLU A 326 -13.70 -15.53 -23.57
CA GLU A 326 -14.42 -16.73 -23.98
C GLU A 326 -13.61 -18.00 -23.68
N LEU A 327 -12.32 -18.01 -24.06
CA LEU A 327 -11.43 -19.14 -23.79
C LEU A 327 -11.28 -19.42 -22.30
N GLN A 328 -11.20 -18.39 -21.46
CA GLN A 328 -11.14 -18.55 -20.00
C GLN A 328 -12.40 -19.22 -19.44
N LYS A 329 -13.59 -18.78 -19.90
CA LYS A 329 -14.86 -19.40 -19.52
C LYS A 329 -14.92 -20.86 -19.96
N ASP A 330 -14.54 -21.16 -21.21
CA ASP A 330 -14.50 -22.52 -21.74
C ASP A 330 -13.55 -23.42 -20.93
N ILE A 331 -12.34 -22.94 -20.63
CA ILE A 331 -11.34 -23.69 -19.85
C ILE A 331 -11.88 -23.96 -18.43
N GLN A 332 -12.53 -22.99 -17.81
CA GLN A 332 -13.12 -23.16 -16.48
C GLN A 332 -14.23 -24.23 -16.48
N ILE A 333 -15.11 -24.20 -17.49
CA ILE A 333 -16.18 -25.20 -17.66
C ILE A 333 -15.56 -26.59 -17.86
N LEU A 334 -14.55 -26.72 -18.72
CA LEU A 334 -13.87 -27.99 -18.97
C LEU A 334 -13.19 -28.54 -17.71
N LYS A 335 -12.51 -27.69 -16.93
CA LYS A 335 -11.92 -28.08 -15.64
C LYS A 335 -12.97 -28.59 -14.66
N GLN A 336 -14.11 -27.91 -14.55
CA GLN A 336 -15.21 -28.34 -13.69
C GLN A 336 -15.79 -29.68 -14.15
N GLN A 337 -16.05 -29.84 -15.45
CA GLN A 337 -16.54 -31.10 -16.03
C GLN A 337 -15.56 -32.25 -15.79
N HIS A 338 -14.26 -32.02 -16.01
CA HIS A 338 -13.22 -33.01 -15.76
C HIS A 338 -13.21 -33.44 -14.29
N SER A 339 -13.26 -32.48 -13.36
CA SER A 339 -13.34 -32.78 -11.92
C SER A 339 -14.56 -33.63 -11.56
N CYS A 340 -15.74 -33.32 -12.12
CA CYS A 340 -16.94 -34.11 -11.87
C CYS A 340 -16.81 -35.53 -12.43
N LEU A 341 -16.31 -35.68 -13.66
CA LEU A 341 -16.14 -36.99 -14.29
C LEU A 341 -15.14 -37.88 -13.53
N VAL A 342 -14.03 -37.30 -13.06
CA VAL A 342 -13.04 -38.00 -12.23
C VAL A 342 -13.65 -38.41 -10.89
N GLY A 343 -14.46 -37.56 -10.27
CA GLY A 343 -15.19 -37.90 -9.04
C GLY A 343 -16.13 -39.09 -9.24
N VAL A 344 -16.93 -39.08 -10.31
CA VAL A 344 -17.86 -40.18 -10.64
C VAL A 344 -17.10 -41.47 -10.97
N LEU A 345 -16.00 -41.39 -11.73
CA LEU A 345 -15.15 -42.55 -12.02
C LEU A 345 -14.66 -43.20 -10.73
N LYS A 346 -14.16 -42.39 -9.79
CA LYS A 346 -13.65 -42.88 -8.51
C LYS A 346 -14.72 -43.65 -7.72
N THR A 347 -15.95 -43.13 -7.67
CA THR A 347 -17.08 -43.81 -7.01
C THR A 347 -17.39 -45.16 -7.65
N TYR A 348 -17.45 -45.26 -8.98
CA TYR A 348 -17.71 -46.54 -9.65
C TYR A 348 -16.54 -47.54 -9.52
N GLU A 349 -15.30 -47.05 -9.50
CA GLU A 349 -14.12 -47.89 -9.24
C GLU A 349 -14.12 -48.43 -7.80
N GLU A 350 -14.59 -47.65 -6.81
CA GLU A 350 -14.73 -48.07 -5.41
C GLU A 350 -15.87 -49.11 -5.22
N ASP A 351 -16.98 -48.97 -5.94
CA ASP A 351 -18.13 -49.90 -5.88
C ASP A 351 -17.89 -51.24 -6.60
N GLY A 352 -16.82 -51.37 -7.39
CA GLY A 352 -16.40 -52.63 -8.03
C GLY A 352 -17.37 -53.19 -9.09
N SER A 353 -18.29 -52.36 -9.61
CA SER A 353 -19.35 -52.74 -10.56
C SER A 353 -19.30 -51.90 -11.84
N PHE A 354 -19.97 -52.34 -12.92
CA PHE A 354 -20.11 -51.60 -14.20
C PHE A 354 -18.81 -51.36 -15.01
N THR A 355 -18.00 -52.40 -15.24
CA THR A 355 -16.73 -52.33 -15.98
C THR A 355 -16.82 -51.59 -17.33
N TYR A 356 -17.88 -51.83 -18.11
CA TYR A 356 -18.11 -51.13 -19.38
C TYR A 356 -18.30 -49.61 -19.19
N VAL A 357 -19.03 -49.20 -18.15
CA VAL A 357 -19.27 -47.78 -17.86
C VAL A 357 -17.99 -47.08 -17.42
N ILE A 358 -17.17 -47.76 -16.62
CA ILE A 358 -15.84 -47.28 -16.19
C ILE A 358 -14.94 -47.03 -17.42
N GLU A 359 -14.92 -47.96 -18.37
CA GLU A 359 -14.12 -47.83 -19.60
C GLU A 359 -14.60 -46.64 -20.46
N GLN A 360 -15.91 -46.48 -20.62
CA GLN A 360 -16.50 -45.33 -21.33
C GLN A 360 -16.21 -43.99 -20.63
N LEU A 361 -16.23 -43.96 -19.29
CA LEU A 361 -15.89 -42.77 -18.51
C LEU A 361 -14.42 -42.38 -18.68
N LYS A 362 -13.49 -43.34 -18.68
CA LYS A 362 -12.06 -43.09 -18.92
C LYS A 362 -11.83 -42.44 -20.29
N ILE A 363 -12.43 -43.00 -21.35
CA ILE A 363 -12.39 -42.41 -22.69
C ILE A 363 -12.95 -40.98 -22.68
N ARG A 364 -14.07 -40.75 -21.98
CA ARG A 364 -14.69 -39.42 -21.91
C ARG A 364 -13.83 -38.41 -21.16
N ILE A 365 -13.15 -38.83 -20.09
CA ILE A 365 -12.20 -38.02 -19.33
C ILE A 365 -11.02 -37.61 -20.22
N ASP A 366 -10.45 -38.56 -20.96
CA ASP A 366 -9.33 -38.29 -21.88
C ASP A 366 -9.72 -37.32 -23.00
N VAL A 367 -10.91 -37.50 -23.59
CA VAL A 367 -11.46 -36.58 -24.58
C VAL A 367 -11.65 -35.18 -23.99
N ASN A 368 -12.15 -35.07 -22.76
CA ASN A 368 -12.34 -33.78 -22.10
C ASN A 368 -10.98 -33.10 -21.83
N LEU A 369 -10.02 -33.86 -21.30
CA LEU A 369 -8.68 -33.37 -21.02
C LEU A 369 -7.96 -32.88 -22.30
N ASN A 370 -8.12 -33.58 -23.42
CA ASN A 370 -7.58 -33.13 -24.70
C ASN A 370 -8.24 -31.83 -25.19
N LYS A 371 -9.56 -31.69 -25.06
CA LYS A 371 -10.26 -30.43 -25.37
C LYS A 371 -9.76 -29.28 -24.50
N GLN A 372 -9.54 -29.54 -23.20
CA GLN A 372 -8.98 -28.55 -22.28
C GLN A 372 -7.59 -28.10 -22.74
N LYS A 373 -6.69 -29.05 -23.05
CA LYS A 373 -5.32 -28.73 -23.51
C LYS A 373 -5.31 -27.86 -24.76
N ILE A 374 -6.16 -28.16 -25.76
CA ILE A 374 -6.28 -27.38 -26.99
C ILE A 374 -6.70 -25.93 -26.67
N LYS A 375 -7.73 -25.76 -25.82
CA LYS A 375 -8.22 -24.44 -25.41
C LYS A 375 -7.18 -23.66 -24.61
N GLU A 376 -6.43 -24.33 -23.72
CA GLU A 376 -5.33 -23.72 -22.98
C GLU A 376 -4.17 -23.29 -23.89
N GLU A 377 -3.87 -24.05 -24.94
CA GLU A 377 -2.85 -23.68 -25.94
C GLU A 377 -3.30 -22.47 -26.78
N GLU A 378 -4.55 -22.46 -27.23
CA GLU A 378 -5.15 -21.31 -27.93
C GLU A 378 -5.12 -20.06 -27.04
N TYR A 379 -5.50 -20.19 -25.76
CA TYR A 379 -5.41 -19.12 -24.77
C TYR A 379 -3.98 -18.57 -24.65
N ARG A 380 -2.97 -19.43 -24.55
CA ARG A 380 -1.56 -19.01 -24.47
C ARG A 380 -1.11 -18.26 -25.73
N LYS A 381 -1.53 -18.71 -26.91
CA LYS A 381 -1.23 -18.04 -28.19
C LYS A 381 -1.85 -16.64 -28.24
N GLN A 382 -3.14 -16.52 -27.94
CA GLN A 382 -3.83 -15.22 -27.93
C GLN A 382 -3.21 -14.27 -26.89
N GLN A 383 -2.87 -14.79 -25.71
CA GLN A 383 -2.20 -14.02 -24.67
C GLN A 383 -0.80 -13.55 -25.12
N SER A 384 -0.05 -14.40 -25.83
CA SER A 384 1.27 -14.04 -26.37
C SER A 384 1.19 -12.91 -27.40
N ILE A 385 0.16 -12.92 -28.26
CA ILE A 385 -0.05 -11.86 -29.24
C ILE A 385 -0.33 -10.54 -28.52
N ILE A 386 -1.25 -10.52 -27.54
CA ILE A 386 -1.49 -9.31 -26.73
C ILE A 386 -0.21 -8.83 -26.05
N ASN A 387 0.60 -9.76 -25.50
CA ASN A 387 1.85 -9.40 -24.85
C ASN A 387 2.88 -8.80 -25.83
N GLN A 388 2.89 -9.23 -27.10
CA GLN A 388 3.75 -8.65 -28.16
C GLN A 388 3.31 -7.24 -28.54
N TYR A 389 1.99 -6.99 -28.66
CA TYR A 389 1.46 -5.62 -28.79
C TYR A 389 1.79 -4.75 -27.57
N GLN A 390 2.16 -5.35 -26.44
CA GLN A 390 2.52 -4.70 -25.19
C GLN A 390 4.05 -4.70 -24.92
N ALA A 391 4.88 -4.98 -25.93
CA ALA A 391 6.32 -5.12 -25.76
C ALA A 391 7.10 -3.79 -25.72
N SER A 392 6.47 -2.64 -26.01
CA SER A 392 7.16 -1.34 -25.89
C SER A 392 7.51 -1.04 -24.43
N SER A 393 8.80 -0.82 -24.15
CA SER A 393 9.30 -0.57 -22.79
C SER A 393 8.82 0.75 -22.19
N GLN A 394 8.45 1.74 -23.02
CA GLN A 394 8.12 3.10 -22.58
C GLN A 394 6.79 3.17 -21.81
N PHE A 395 5.84 2.29 -22.13
CA PHE A 395 4.51 2.27 -21.53
C PHE A 395 4.33 1.17 -20.49
N GLN A 396 5.44 0.52 -20.10
CA GLN A 396 5.44 -0.55 -19.11
C GLN A 396 5.51 0.03 -17.70
N TYR A 397 4.60 -0.42 -16.87
CA TYR A 397 4.47 -0.07 -15.48
C TYR A 397 4.50 -1.33 -14.64
N ARG A 398 5.24 -1.30 -13.54
CA ARG A 398 5.30 -2.39 -12.57
C ARG A 398 4.76 -1.92 -11.24
N ILE A 399 4.04 -2.79 -10.55
CA ILE A 399 3.53 -2.47 -9.23
C ILE A 399 4.70 -2.18 -8.27
N HIS A 400 4.60 -1.06 -7.55
CA HIS A 400 5.56 -0.68 -6.52
C HIS A 400 4.99 -0.94 -5.14
N SER A 401 3.75 -0.51 -4.88
CA SER A 401 3.16 -0.60 -3.54
C SER A 401 1.65 -0.70 -3.54
N ILE A 402 1.12 -1.30 -2.48
CA ILE A 402 -0.32 -1.42 -2.23
C ILE A 402 -0.58 -1.05 -0.77
N VAL A 403 -1.39 -0.03 -0.52
CA VAL A 403 -1.93 0.24 0.81
C VAL A 403 -3.15 -0.64 1.03
N ILE A 404 -3.09 -1.41 2.11
CA ILE A 404 -4.15 -2.28 2.58
C ILE A 404 -4.87 -1.58 3.73
N HIS A 405 -6.19 -1.62 3.70
CA HIS A 405 -7.02 -1.20 4.83
C HIS A 405 -7.92 -2.33 5.27
N PHE A 406 -7.69 -2.81 6.49
CA PHE A 406 -8.52 -3.81 7.14
C PHE A 406 -9.46 -3.15 8.14
N GLY A 407 -10.76 -3.41 8.06
CA GLY A 407 -11.75 -2.79 8.95
C GLY A 407 -13.00 -2.31 8.23
N SER A 408 -13.86 -1.61 8.96
CA SER A 408 -15.11 -1.01 8.50
C SER A 408 -14.85 0.29 7.69
N ALA A 409 -15.91 1.03 7.38
CA ALA A 409 -15.80 2.36 6.76
C ALA A 409 -15.35 3.44 7.75
N TRP A 410 -15.49 3.21 9.05
CA TRP A 410 -15.25 4.20 10.11
C TRP A 410 -14.01 3.90 10.94
N GLU A 411 -13.80 2.61 11.22
CA GLU A 411 -12.69 2.08 12.03
C GLU A 411 -11.93 0.99 11.28
N GLY A 412 -10.60 1.02 11.33
CA GLY A 412 -9.73 0.03 10.73
C GLY A 412 -8.25 0.35 10.86
N HIS A 413 -7.43 -0.52 10.28
CA HIS A 413 -5.99 -0.50 10.36
C HIS A 413 -5.37 -0.48 8.96
N ASN A 414 -4.39 0.40 8.77
CA ASN A 414 -3.70 0.58 7.50
C ASN A 414 -2.27 0.07 7.59
N TYR A 415 -1.85 -0.67 6.57
CA TYR A 415 -0.46 -1.03 6.38
C TYR A 415 -0.14 -1.04 4.88
N ILE A 416 1.14 -1.06 4.53
CA ILE A 416 1.56 -0.98 3.12
C ILE A 416 2.48 -2.14 2.74
N TYR A 417 2.17 -2.75 1.59
CA TYR A 417 3.08 -3.62 0.88
C TYR A 417 3.93 -2.79 -0.07
N ILE A 418 5.25 -2.95 -0.05
CA ILE A 418 6.18 -2.31 -0.99
C ILE A 418 7.08 -3.39 -1.60
N TYR A 419 7.15 -3.42 -2.92
CA TYR A 419 8.01 -4.32 -3.67
C TYR A 419 9.45 -3.79 -3.67
N ASN A 420 10.34 -4.49 -2.97
CA ASN A 420 11.75 -4.16 -2.96
C ASN A 420 12.39 -4.69 -4.25
N PHE A 421 12.62 -3.80 -5.22
CA PHE A 421 13.24 -4.12 -6.51
C PHE A 421 14.69 -4.60 -6.41
N PHE A 422 15.42 -4.29 -5.32
CA PHE A 422 16.79 -4.77 -5.12
C PHE A 422 16.80 -6.22 -4.64
N LEU A 423 15.95 -6.54 -3.66
CA LEU A 423 15.81 -7.89 -3.12
C LEU A 423 14.90 -8.79 -3.98
N GLU A 424 14.12 -8.19 -4.87
CA GLU A 424 13.06 -8.82 -5.67
C GLU A 424 12.04 -9.55 -4.80
N LYS A 425 11.65 -8.91 -3.69
CA LYS A 425 10.71 -9.45 -2.70
C LYS A 425 9.72 -8.39 -2.24
N TRP A 426 8.54 -8.85 -1.83
CA TRP A 426 7.55 -8.00 -1.17
C TRP A 426 7.90 -7.81 0.30
N MET A 427 7.79 -6.56 0.76
CA MET A 427 7.96 -6.15 2.14
C MET A 427 6.63 -5.65 2.67
N LYS A 428 6.21 -6.14 3.85
CA LYS A 428 5.08 -5.61 4.62
C LYS A 428 5.60 -4.59 5.62
N TYR A 429 5.16 -3.34 5.51
CA TYR A 429 5.41 -2.31 6.50
C TYR A 429 4.13 -2.13 7.31
N ASN A 430 4.11 -2.69 8.51
CA ASN A 430 3.01 -2.59 9.44
C ASN A 430 3.49 -2.00 10.77
N ASP A 431 3.43 -0.67 10.87
CA ASP A 431 3.91 0.09 12.01
C ASP A 431 5.33 -0.35 12.42
N ILE A 432 5.50 -0.90 13.63
CA ILE A 432 6.78 -1.31 14.18
C ILE A 432 7.39 -2.52 13.46
N SER A 433 6.57 -3.28 12.72
CA SER A 433 6.98 -4.52 12.07
C SER A 433 7.24 -4.28 10.58
N VAL A 434 8.44 -4.65 10.14
CA VAL A 434 8.78 -4.73 8.71
C VAL A 434 9.23 -6.15 8.39
N SER A 435 8.49 -6.85 7.55
CA SER A 435 8.70 -8.27 7.27
C SER A 435 8.65 -8.60 5.78
N LEU A 436 9.31 -9.70 5.41
CA LEU A 436 9.20 -10.28 4.07
C LEU A 436 7.88 -11.04 3.95
N VAL A 437 7.21 -10.88 2.82
CA VAL A 437 5.96 -11.60 2.52
C VAL A 437 5.97 -12.19 1.12
N SER A 438 5.17 -13.25 0.93
CA SER A 438 5.02 -13.87 -0.38
C SER A 438 4.13 -13.03 -1.29
N GLU A 439 4.38 -13.09 -2.60
CA GLU A 439 3.50 -12.46 -3.59
C GLU A 439 2.06 -13.00 -3.53
N HIS A 440 1.90 -14.30 -3.26
CA HIS A 440 0.58 -14.92 -3.06
C HIS A 440 -0.19 -14.27 -1.91
N GLN A 441 0.47 -14.00 -0.78
CA GLN A 441 -0.14 -13.28 0.34
C GLN A 441 -0.54 -11.85 -0.06
N VAL A 442 0.35 -11.10 -0.72
CA VAL A 442 0.06 -9.74 -1.18
C VAL A 442 -1.16 -9.72 -2.11
N GLN A 443 -1.23 -10.64 -3.08
CA GLN A 443 -2.34 -10.74 -4.00
C GLN A 443 -3.66 -11.07 -3.28
N ASN A 444 -3.65 -12.01 -2.33
CA ASN A 444 -4.85 -12.37 -1.58
C ASN A 444 -5.37 -11.21 -0.73
N ASP A 445 -4.50 -10.55 0.03
CA ASP A 445 -4.90 -9.43 0.88
C ASP A 445 -5.43 -8.26 0.04
N SER A 446 -4.78 -8.00 -1.10
CA SER A 446 -5.10 -6.87 -1.97
C SER A 446 -6.42 -7.00 -2.71
N LYS A 447 -6.85 -8.24 -3.05
CA LYS A 447 -8.13 -8.50 -3.72
C LYS A 447 -9.31 -7.89 -2.96
N THR A 448 -9.31 -8.05 -1.64
CA THR A 448 -10.42 -7.63 -0.78
C THR A 448 -10.14 -6.29 -0.10
N TYR A 449 -8.89 -6.03 0.29
CA TYR A 449 -8.55 -4.94 1.19
C TYR A 449 -7.64 -3.87 0.57
N GLY A 450 -7.18 -4.06 -0.67
CA GLY A 450 -6.39 -3.07 -1.39
C GLY A 450 -7.20 -1.80 -1.64
N GLN A 451 -6.68 -0.67 -1.16
CA GLN A 451 -7.33 0.64 -1.29
C GLN A 451 -6.60 1.58 -2.24
N LEU A 452 -5.27 1.58 -2.22
CA LEU A 452 -4.46 2.44 -3.06
C LEU A 452 -3.27 1.65 -3.58
N VAL A 453 -3.15 1.53 -4.89
CA VAL A 453 -1.98 0.95 -5.54
C VAL A 453 -1.18 2.04 -6.23
N THR A 454 0.14 1.89 -6.21
CA THR A 454 1.05 2.67 -7.03
C THR A 454 1.85 1.77 -7.95
N TYR A 455 1.82 2.11 -9.22
CA TYR A 455 2.67 1.56 -10.25
C TYR A 455 3.80 2.53 -10.56
N VAL A 456 4.96 1.99 -10.88
CA VAL A 456 6.12 2.76 -11.29
C VAL A 456 6.46 2.46 -12.75
N ASN A 457 6.79 3.51 -13.50
CA ASN A 457 7.30 3.37 -14.86
C ASN A 457 8.58 2.52 -14.86
N GLN A 458 8.75 1.63 -15.84
CA GLN A 458 9.90 0.74 -15.96
C GLN A 458 11.26 1.48 -15.91
N GLU A 459 11.34 2.71 -16.44
CA GLU A 459 12.55 3.54 -16.43
C GLU A 459 13.02 3.93 -15.02
N MET A 460 12.12 3.91 -14.03
CA MET A 460 12.46 4.21 -12.64
C MET A 460 13.05 3.01 -11.87
N ILE A 461 12.92 1.79 -12.39
CA ILE A 461 13.36 0.57 -11.67
C ILE A 461 14.85 0.61 -11.31
N PRO A 462 15.80 1.02 -12.19
CA PRO A 462 17.21 1.10 -11.83
C PRO A 462 17.47 2.06 -10.65
N LEU A 463 16.77 3.20 -10.62
CA LEU A 463 16.89 4.17 -9.54
C LEU A 463 16.34 3.61 -8.21
N LEU A 464 15.22 2.88 -8.26
CA LEU A 464 14.66 2.19 -7.10
C LEU A 464 15.61 1.10 -6.57
N LYS A 465 16.21 0.29 -7.45
CA LYS A 465 17.21 -0.72 -7.06
C LYS A 465 18.38 -0.08 -6.31
N ALA A 466 18.94 1.00 -6.86
CA ALA A 466 20.04 1.72 -6.23
C ALA A 466 19.65 2.32 -4.86
N HIS A 467 18.43 2.85 -4.74
CA HIS A 467 17.91 3.41 -3.49
C HIS A 467 17.76 2.37 -2.39
N TYR A 468 17.17 1.21 -2.70
CA TYR A 468 17.01 0.14 -1.72
C TYR A 468 18.35 -0.47 -1.30
N GLN A 469 19.29 -0.61 -2.24
CA GLN A 469 20.66 -1.02 -1.93
C GLN A 469 21.34 -0.01 -0.99
N PHE A 470 21.17 1.29 -1.24
CA PHE A 470 21.67 2.35 -0.35
C PHE A 470 21.10 2.20 1.06
N ILE A 471 19.77 2.13 1.22
CA ILE A 471 19.13 1.97 2.54
C ILE A 471 19.65 0.73 3.28
N GLN A 472 19.76 -0.41 2.59
CA GLN A 472 20.24 -1.65 3.20
C GLN A 472 21.71 -1.57 3.60
N THR A 473 22.55 -0.94 2.77
CA THR A 473 23.99 -0.77 3.03
C THR A 473 24.23 0.08 4.26
N ILE A 474 23.55 1.23 4.37
CA ILE A 474 23.66 2.12 5.53
C ILE A 474 23.14 1.41 6.79
N GLY A 475 21.98 0.76 6.69
CA GLY A 475 21.41 0.01 7.81
C GLY A 475 22.34 -1.07 8.34
N ASN A 476 22.90 -1.89 7.46
CA ASN A 476 23.86 -2.93 7.82
C ASN A 476 25.14 -2.34 8.42
N THR A 477 25.60 -1.19 7.93
CA THR A 477 26.76 -0.49 8.47
C THR A 477 26.51 -0.05 9.92
N VAL A 478 25.33 0.51 10.22
CA VAL A 478 24.96 0.93 11.58
C VAL A 478 24.82 -0.27 12.51
N VAL A 479 24.29 -1.40 12.03
CA VAL A 479 24.22 -2.64 12.84
C VAL A 479 25.63 -3.15 13.19
N GLN A 480 26.56 -3.13 12.23
CA GLN A 480 27.95 -3.57 12.46
C GLN A 480 28.76 -2.58 13.31
N GLN A 481 28.48 -1.29 13.18
CA GLN A 481 29.20 -0.21 13.84
C GLN A 481 28.21 0.76 14.51
N PRO A 482 27.59 0.37 15.64
CA PRO A 482 26.47 1.10 16.23
C PRO A 482 26.84 2.47 16.81
N ASN A 483 28.14 2.71 17.05
CA ASN A 483 28.68 4.00 17.49
C ASN A 483 29.31 4.81 16.34
N ARG A 484 29.09 4.42 15.08
CA ARG A 484 29.66 5.13 13.92
C ARG A 484 29.06 6.52 13.82
N ASP A 485 29.94 7.49 13.63
CA ASP A 485 29.57 8.87 13.34
C ASP A 485 29.07 8.97 11.89
N LEU A 486 27.79 9.27 11.72
CA LEU A 486 27.16 9.35 10.40
C LEU A 486 27.71 10.51 9.57
N SER A 487 28.25 11.56 10.21
CA SER A 487 28.88 12.70 9.51
C SER A 487 30.16 12.33 8.75
N LYS A 488 30.75 11.18 9.07
CA LYS A 488 31.98 10.65 8.44
C LYS A 488 31.69 9.62 7.35
N MET A 489 30.42 9.35 7.05
CA MET A 489 30.03 8.42 5.98
C MET A 489 29.93 9.15 4.65
N ALA A 490 30.80 8.80 3.70
CA ALA A 490 30.84 9.45 2.39
C ALA A 490 29.49 9.34 1.64
N GLU A 491 28.79 8.24 1.86
CA GLU A 491 27.47 7.95 1.31
C GLU A 491 26.37 8.89 1.83
N LEU A 492 26.61 9.61 2.93
CA LEU A 492 25.66 10.52 3.58
C LEU A 492 26.07 11.99 3.46
N ASN A 493 27.15 12.32 2.73
CA ASN A 493 27.69 13.69 2.67
C ASN A 493 26.72 14.74 2.10
N TYR A 494 25.70 14.31 1.34
CA TYR A 494 24.66 15.20 0.81
C TYR A 494 23.56 15.53 1.85
N ILE A 495 23.58 14.89 3.02
CA ILE A 495 22.63 15.12 4.10
C ILE A 495 23.13 16.26 5.01
N PRO A 496 22.26 17.19 5.44
CA PRO A 496 22.66 18.27 6.34
C PRO A 496 23.32 17.78 7.65
N GLN A 497 24.43 18.42 8.03
CA GLN A 497 25.24 18.04 9.19
C GLN A 497 24.46 18.06 10.52
N ASN A 498 23.53 18.99 10.68
CA ASN A 498 22.66 19.05 11.86
C ASN A 498 21.74 17.82 11.98
N VAL A 499 21.32 17.24 10.85
CA VAL A 499 20.50 16.02 10.81
C VAL A 499 21.38 14.79 11.12
N LEU A 500 22.56 14.71 10.50
CA LEU A 500 23.53 13.63 10.75
C LEU A 500 23.97 13.56 12.21
N ALA A 501 24.31 14.70 12.81
CA ALA A 501 24.68 14.79 14.21
C ALA A 501 23.55 14.35 15.14
N SER A 502 22.32 14.78 14.85
CA SER A 502 21.14 14.43 15.64
C SER A 502 20.85 12.92 15.66
N VAL A 503 20.93 12.25 14.50
CA VAL A 503 20.70 10.80 14.42
C VAL A 503 21.87 10.01 15.00
N THR A 504 23.11 10.49 14.82
CA THR A 504 24.30 9.90 15.45
C THR A 504 24.15 9.90 16.98
N GLN A 505 23.76 11.03 17.57
CA GLN A 505 23.54 11.14 19.01
C GLN A 505 22.45 10.18 19.49
N LYS A 506 21.32 10.09 18.78
CA LYS A 506 20.25 9.12 19.11
C LYS A 506 20.75 7.68 19.10
N ASN A 507 21.55 7.28 18.10
CA ASN A 507 22.11 5.93 18.06
C ASN A 507 23.02 5.65 19.28
N LEU A 508 23.86 6.61 19.68
CA LEU A 508 24.70 6.48 20.88
C LEU A 508 23.88 6.35 22.17
N GLU A 509 22.79 7.12 22.29
CA GLU A 509 21.86 7.04 23.42
C GLU A 509 21.15 5.69 23.48
N ASN A 510 20.69 5.17 22.34
CA ASN A 510 20.06 3.85 22.24
C ASN A 510 21.00 2.74 22.72
N CYS A 511 22.28 2.77 22.32
CA CYS A 511 23.30 1.82 22.78
C CYS A 511 23.48 1.86 24.30
N ARG A 512 23.50 3.06 24.89
CA ARG A 512 23.65 3.23 26.34
C ARG A 512 22.44 2.71 27.11
N ASN A 513 21.23 2.91 26.57
CA ASN A 513 19.99 2.45 27.18
C ASN A 513 19.83 0.92 27.09
N GLN A 514 20.37 0.28 26.05
CA GLN A 514 20.37 -1.18 25.90
C GLN A 514 21.43 -1.89 26.76
N ALA A 515 22.46 -1.16 27.21
CA ALA A 515 23.52 -1.69 28.07
C ALA A 515 23.20 -1.59 29.58
N ARG A 516 22.12 -0.89 29.93
CA ARG A 516 21.56 -0.79 31.30
C ARG A 516 20.40 -1.76 31.43
#